data_AF-A0AAN9IK46-F1
#
_entry.id   AF-A0AAN9IK46-F1
#
_cell.length_a   1.000
_cell.length_b   1.000
_cell.length_c   1.000
_cell.angle_alpha   90.00
_cell.angle_beta   90.00
_cell.angle_gamma   90.00
#
_symmetry.space_group_name_H-M   'P 1'
#
loop_
_entity.id
_entity.type
_entity.pdbx_description
1 polymer ?
#
loop_
_entity_poly.entity_id
_entity_poly.type
_entity_poly.pdbx_seq_one_letter_code
_entity_poly.pdbx_strand_id
1 'polypeptide(L)'
;MSSYINVRVWLLNIVLLSSLLSLSLERPYKEFRVKAVALGGWLVTEGWIKPSLFDGIPNKDFLDGTGLQFKSVTTGKYLCAESGGGTILLANCTGTSGWETFRLWRLNKNTFRFRVFNKQFVGIDGVNVVAVSDSSTDSETFHFVKESGNSSKVRIKASNGYFLQ
;
A
#
# COMPACT_ATOMS: atom_id res chain seq x y z
N MET A 1 -66.15 2.11 -2.11
CA MET A 1 -65.12 1.59 -3.02
C MET A 1 -63.90 1.25 -2.16
N SER A 2 -63.89 0.06 -1.56
CA SER A 2 -62.88 -0.34 -0.57
C SER A 2 -61.83 -1.20 -1.26
N SER A 3 -60.63 -0.66 -1.45
CA SER A 3 -59.51 -1.36 -2.05
C SER A 3 -58.96 -2.40 -1.07
N TYR A 4 -59.12 -3.68 -1.40
CA TYR A 4 -58.52 -4.78 -0.64
C TYR A 4 -57.00 -4.81 -0.87
N ILE A 5 -56.23 -4.42 0.15
CA ILE A 5 -54.77 -4.54 0.14
C ILE A 5 -54.43 -6.03 0.31
N ASN A 6 -53.75 -6.61 -0.67
CA ASN A 6 -53.36 -8.02 -0.65
C ASN A 6 -52.16 -8.20 0.30
N VAL A 7 -52.46 -8.53 1.56
CA VAL A 7 -51.49 -8.66 2.67
C VAL A 7 -50.31 -9.59 2.32
N ARG A 8 -50.53 -10.61 1.48
CA ARG A 8 -49.47 -11.53 1.04
C ARG A 8 -48.43 -10.86 0.16
N VAL A 9 -48.84 -9.97 -0.74
CA VAL A 9 -47.94 -9.20 -1.63
C VAL A 9 -47.14 -8.18 -0.83
N TRP A 10 -47.75 -7.61 0.20
CA TRP A 10 -47.10 -6.63 1.08
C TRP A 10 -46.01 -7.28 1.95
N LEU A 11 -46.30 -8.45 2.53
CA LEU A 11 -45.32 -9.23 3.31
C LEU A 11 -44.13 -9.69 2.45
N LEU A 12 -44.35 -10.12 1.20
CA LEU A 12 -43.28 -10.47 0.26
C LEU A 12 -42.36 -9.30 -0.07
N ASN A 13 -42.92 -8.09 -0.26
CA ASN A 13 -42.12 -6.88 -0.50
C ASN A 13 -41.29 -6.47 0.72
N ILE A 14 -41.80 -6.67 1.93
CA ILE A 14 -41.04 -6.39 3.18
C ILE A 14 -39.87 -7.36 3.35
N VAL A 15 -40.05 -8.63 3.00
CA VAL A 15 -38.98 -9.63 3.06
C VAL A 15 -37.90 -9.39 1.99
N LEU A 16 -38.29 -8.90 0.80
CA LEU A 16 -37.35 -8.47 -0.25
C LEU A 16 -36.63 -7.16 0.10
N LEU A 17 -37.26 -6.26 0.84
CA LEU A 17 -36.65 -5.02 1.30
C LEU A 17 -35.68 -5.27 2.48
N SER A 18 -35.95 -6.27 3.32
CA SER A 18 -35.07 -6.63 4.44
C SER A 18 -33.84 -7.42 4.03
N SER A 19 -33.86 -8.15 2.92
CA SER A 19 -32.65 -8.80 2.37
C SER A 19 -31.67 -7.81 1.73
N LEU A 20 -32.15 -6.63 1.31
CA LEU A 20 -31.33 -5.54 0.79
C LEU A 20 -30.77 -4.62 1.88
N LEU A 21 -31.39 -4.58 3.06
CA LEU A 21 -30.82 -3.93 4.25
C LEU A 21 -29.96 -4.91 5.06
N SER A 22 -28.87 -5.34 4.44
CA SER A 22 -27.72 -5.85 5.20
C SER A 22 -27.04 -4.67 5.89
N LEU A 23 -27.53 -4.25 7.06
CA LEU A 23 -26.78 -3.31 7.91
C LEU A 23 -25.49 -4.00 8.36
N SER A 24 -24.39 -3.78 7.62
CA SER A 24 -23.05 -3.99 8.15
C SER A 24 -22.79 -2.88 9.18
N LEU A 25 -23.19 -3.13 10.43
CA LEU A 25 -22.78 -2.31 11.56
C LEU A 25 -21.26 -2.46 11.69
N GLU A 26 -20.49 -1.49 11.19
CA GLU A 26 -19.06 -1.39 11.47
C GLU A 26 -18.88 -1.18 12.99
N ARG A 27 -18.54 -2.27 13.69
CA ARG A 27 -17.99 -2.17 15.05
C ARG A 27 -16.57 -1.61 14.91
N PRO A 28 -16.12 -0.70 15.79
CA PRO A 28 -14.75 -0.21 15.78
C PRO A 28 -13.84 -1.31 16.33
N TYR A 29 -13.44 -2.23 15.47
CA TYR A 29 -12.45 -3.23 15.81
C TYR A 29 -11.09 -2.55 15.88
N LYS A 30 -10.46 -2.64 17.05
CA LYS A 30 -9.04 -2.36 17.23
C LYS A 30 -8.28 -3.37 16.35
N GLU A 31 -7.81 -2.89 15.20
CA GLU A 31 -7.22 -3.68 14.12
C GLU A 31 -5.92 -4.35 14.61
N PHE A 32 -5.98 -5.64 14.98
CA PHE A 32 -4.77 -6.42 15.21
C PHE A 32 -4.25 -6.94 13.87
N ARG A 33 -3.26 -6.22 13.34
CA ARG A 33 -2.61 -6.54 12.06
C ARG A 33 -1.74 -7.78 12.21
N VAL A 34 -2.26 -8.92 11.77
CA VAL A 34 -1.50 -10.17 11.70
C VAL A 34 -0.50 -10.11 10.55
N LYS A 35 0.74 -10.55 10.79
CA LYS A 35 1.75 -10.83 9.75
C LYS A 35 1.99 -12.33 9.69
N ALA A 36 2.17 -12.87 8.49
CA ALA A 36 2.32 -14.31 8.28
C ALA A 36 3.50 -14.69 7.38
N VAL A 37 4.02 -15.91 7.56
CA VAL A 37 5.04 -16.54 6.71
C VAL A 37 4.63 -18.00 6.40
N ALA A 38 4.94 -18.46 5.19
CA ALA A 38 4.68 -19.84 4.75
C ALA A 38 5.87 -20.76 5.07
N LEU A 39 5.64 -21.83 5.83
CA LEU A 39 6.64 -22.86 6.14
C LEU A 39 6.05 -24.24 5.83
N GLY A 40 6.33 -24.79 4.63
CA GLY A 40 5.90 -26.14 4.26
C GLY A 40 4.38 -26.32 4.12
N GLY A 41 3.67 -25.29 3.64
CA GLY A 41 2.21 -25.32 3.42
C GLY A 41 1.37 -24.83 4.61
N TRP A 42 1.99 -24.50 5.75
CA TRP A 42 1.31 -23.91 6.90
C TRP A 42 1.51 -22.39 6.96
N LEU A 43 0.46 -21.68 7.37
CA LEU A 43 0.43 -20.23 7.55
C LEU A 43 0.68 -19.93 9.03
N VAL A 44 1.85 -19.38 9.36
CA VAL A 44 2.21 -19.01 10.74
C VAL A 44 1.91 -17.54 10.94
N THR A 45 1.10 -17.19 11.95
CA THR A 45 0.66 -15.83 12.25
C THR A 45 1.26 -15.32 13.56
N GLU A 46 1.72 -14.06 13.60
CA GLU A 46 2.16 -13.44 14.84
C GLU A 46 0.99 -12.81 15.60
N GLY A 47 0.82 -13.21 16.87
CA GLY A 47 -0.02 -12.54 17.87
C GLY A 47 0.76 -12.21 19.14
N TRP A 48 1.14 -13.24 19.90
CA TRP A 48 1.80 -13.15 21.23
C TRP A 48 3.18 -13.83 21.31
N ILE A 49 3.75 -14.25 20.17
CA ILE A 49 5.06 -14.91 20.13
C ILE A 49 6.15 -13.88 20.47
N LYS A 50 6.95 -14.17 21.51
CA LYS A 50 8.12 -13.37 21.90
C LYS A 50 9.38 -14.26 21.96
N PRO A 51 10.52 -13.81 21.40
CA PRO A 51 10.67 -12.58 20.60
C PRO A 51 9.90 -12.68 19.27
N SER A 52 9.62 -11.54 18.62
CA SER A 52 8.96 -11.58 17.30
C SER A 52 9.87 -12.33 16.32
N LEU A 53 9.29 -13.14 15.43
CA LEU A 53 10.06 -13.82 14.40
C LEU A 53 10.72 -12.81 13.45
N PHE A 54 10.26 -11.55 13.45
CA PHE A 54 10.80 -10.48 12.63
C PHE A 54 11.84 -9.59 13.33
N ASP A 55 12.16 -9.81 14.61
CA ASP A 55 13.09 -8.92 15.36
C ASP A 55 14.51 -8.91 14.78
N GLY A 56 14.96 -10.03 14.20
CA GLY A 56 16.28 -10.16 13.56
C GLY A 56 16.36 -9.60 12.14
N ILE A 57 15.24 -9.14 11.55
CA ILE A 57 15.23 -8.68 10.16
C ILE A 57 15.85 -7.28 10.08
N PRO A 58 16.93 -7.10 9.30
CA PRO A 58 17.51 -5.78 9.10
C PRO A 58 16.52 -4.88 8.36
N ASN A 59 16.47 -3.59 8.71
CA ASN A 59 15.50 -2.64 8.15
C ASN A 59 14.05 -3.15 8.24
N LYS A 60 13.62 -3.52 9.45
CA LYS A 60 12.27 -4.03 9.72
C LYS A 60 11.13 -3.04 9.40
N ASP A 61 11.44 -1.77 9.23
CA ASP A 61 10.47 -0.75 8.80
C ASP A 61 10.11 -0.90 7.31
N PHE A 62 10.98 -1.55 6.52
CA PHE A 62 10.84 -1.72 5.07
C PHE A 62 10.53 -3.17 4.69
N LEU A 63 9.63 -3.84 5.42
CA LEU A 63 9.18 -5.18 5.02
C LEU A 63 8.38 -5.14 3.71
N ASP A 64 8.26 -6.31 3.09
CA ASP A 64 7.50 -6.46 1.86
C ASP A 64 6.03 -6.08 2.06
N GLY A 65 5.45 -5.40 1.07
CA GLY A 65 4.08 -4.89 1.14
C GLY A 65 3.87 -3.69 2.08
N THR A 66 4.90 -3.21 2.78
CA THR A 66 4.79 -1.97 3.57
C THR A 66 4.45 -0.81 2.65
N GLY A 67 3.43 -0.03 3.04
CA GLY A 67 3.10 1.24 2.42
C GLY A 67 3.97 2.35 2.99
N LEU A 68 4.65 3.09 2.13
CA LEU A 68 5.48 4.23 2.49
C LEU A 68 4.99 5.50 1.80
N GLN A 69 5.22 6.63 2.45
CA GLN A 69 5.03 7.96 1.91
C GLN A 69 6.37 8.69 1.99
N PHE A 70 6.77 9.34 0.92
CA PHE A 70 8.05 10.06 0.86
C PHE A 70 7.79 11.55 0.87
N LYS A 71 8.31 12.24 1.89
CA LYS A 71 8.27 13.70 1.98
C LYS A 71 9.62 14.25 1.60
N SER A 72 9.65 15.16 0.61
CA SER A 72 10.84 15.89 0.27
C SER A 72 11.29 16.76 1.45
N VAL A 73 12.58 16.65 1.80
CA VAL A 73 13.19 17.45 2.86
C VAL A 73 13.30 18.92 2.44
N THR A 74 13.51 19.19 1.14
CA THR A 74 13.73 20.54 0.63
C THR A 74 12.42 21.30 0.43
N THR A 75 11.40 20.66 -0.14
CA THR A 75 10.13 21.33 -0.47
C THR A 75 9.05 21.11 0.58
N GLY A 76 9.20 20.11 1.46
CA GLY A 76 8.17 19.71 2.42
C GLY A 76 6.93 19.09 1.77
N LYS A 77 6.97 18.77 0.47
CA LYS A 77 5.87 18.16 -0.28
C LYS A 77 6.06 16.65 -0.40
N TYR A 78 4.98 15.91 -0.57
CA TYR A 78 4.99 14.47 -0.75
C TYR A 78 5.20 14.09 -2.21
N LEU A 79 5.92 12.98 -2.40
CA LEU A 79 6.02 12.29 -3.68
C LEU A 79 4.65 11.69 -4.00
N CYS A 80 4.22 11.89 -5.24
CA CYS A 80 2.87 11.66 -5.70
C CYS A 80 2.93 10.93 -7.03
N ALA A 81 2.27 9.77 -7.13
CA ALA A 81 2.03 9.11 -8.40
C ALA A 81 0.79 9.75 -9.03
N GLU A 82 0.99 10.72 -9.93
CA GLU A 82 -0.11 11.46 -10.54
C GLU A 82 -1.13 10.50 -11.17
N SER A 83 -2.43 10.79 -10.99
CA SER A 83 -3.54 9.92 -11.40
C SER A 83 -3.50 8.49 -10.81
N GLY A 84 -2.68 8.25 -9.78
CA GLY A 84 -2.46 6.96 -9.14
C GLY A 84 -1.51 6.03 -9.89
N GLY A 85 -0.97 6.43 -11.04
CA GLY A 85 -0.14 5.62 -11.94
C GLY A 85 -0.43 5.89 -13.42
N GLY A 86 0.47 5.43 -14.29
CA GLY A 86 0.39 5.57 -15.75
C GLY A 86 1.15 6.80 -16.28
N THR A 87 1.84 7.52 -15.41
CA THR A 87 2.53 8.78 -15.74
C THR A 87 3.71 9.02 -14.78
N ILE A 88 4.26 10.23 -14.81
CA ILE A 88 5.35 10.73 -13.99
C ILE A 88 5.00 10.80 -12.50
N LEU A 89 6.01 10.65 -11.64
CA LEU A 89 5.94 10.91 -10.21
C LEU A 89 6.49 12.31 -9.91
N LEU A 90 5.78 13.06 -9.08
CA LEU A 90 6.16 14.43 -8.72
C LEU A 90 6.14 14.64 -7.20
N ALA A 91 7.06 15.42 -6.68
CA ALA A 91 7.09 15.83 -5.26
C ALA A 91 6.33 17.15 -5.06
N ASN A 92 5.03 17.16 -5.37
CA ASN A 92 4.18 18.36 -5.43
C ASN A 92 2.96 18.33 -4.48
N CYS A 93 2.61 17.16 -3.93
CA CYS A 93 1.40 16.96 -3.13
C CYS A 93 1.57 17.51 -1.69
N THR A 94 0.59 18.27 -1.19
CA THR A 94 0.64 18.90 0.16
C THR A 94 0.04 18.02 1.26
N GLY A 95 -0.74 17.00 0.88
CA GLY A 95 -1.33 16.01 1.77
C GLY A 95 -0.91 14.60 1.39
N THR A 96 -1.41 13.63 2.16
CA THR A 96 -1.15 12.21 1.95
C THR A 96 -2.46 11.45 1.83
N SER A 97 -2.63 10.72 0.74
CA SER A 97 -3.76 9.85 0.43
C SER A 97 -3.25 8.59 -0.28
N GLY A 98 -4.05 8.02 -1.19
CA GLY A 98 -3.71 6.83 -1.95
C GLY A 98 -2.55 7.03 -2.93
N TRP A 99 -2.44 8.20 -3.56
CA TRP A 99 -1.48 8.46 -4.65
C TRP A 99 -0.06 8.71 -4.14
N GLU A 100 0.08 9.14 -2.89
CA GLU A 100 1.36 9.34 -2.22
C GLU A 100 1.85 8.07 -1.50
N THR A 101 1.05 7.00 -1.51
CA THR A 101 1.35 5.75 -0.83
C THR A 101 1.94 4.72 -1.80
N PHE A 102 3.21 4.40 -1.59
CA PHE A 102 3.97 3.44 -2.38
C PHE A 102 4.11 2.13 -1.62
N ARG A 103 3.69 1.02 -2.22
CA ARG A 103 3.91 -0.31 -1.64
C ARG A 103 5.29 -0.81 -2.04
N LEU A 104 6.06 -1.26 -1.05
CA LEU A 104 7.35 -1.87 -1.29
C LEU A 104 7.20 -3.31 -1.78
N TRP A 105 7.99 -3.63 -2.79
CA TRP A 105 8.32 -5.00 -3.15
C TRP A 105 9.77 -5.24 -2.77
N ARG A 106 10.03 -5.95 -1.68
CA ARG A 106 11.36 -6.18 -1.12
C ARG A 106 12.09 -7.29 -1.87
N LEU A 107 13.24 -6.96 -2.46
CA LEU A 107 14.11 -7.94 -3.12
C LEU A 107 15.20 -8.45 -2.17
N ASN A 108 15.77 -7.55 -1.36
CA ASN A 108 16.76 -7.90 -0.35
C ASN A 108 16.77 -6.87 0.81
N LYS A 109 17.86 -6.77 1.58
CA LYS A 109 17.96 -5.86 2.73
C LYS A 109 17.72 -4.39 2.38
N ASN A 110 18.25 -3.92 1.25
CA ASN A 110 18.26 -2.51 0.87
C ASN A 110 17.66 -2.24 -0.51
N THR A 111 17.26 -3.28 -1.25
CA THR A 111 16.79 -3.14 -2.64
C THR A 111 15.31 -3.45 -2.73
N PHE A 112 14.58 -2.55 -3.37
CA PHE A 112 13.12 -2.57 -3.45
C PHE A 112 12.65 -2.19 -4.84
N ARG A 113 11.45 -2.64 -5.21
CA ARG A 113 10.65 -2.01 -6.26
C ARG A 113 9.48 -1.28 -5.60
N PHE A 114 8.94 -0.28 -6.26
CA PHE A 114 7.77 0.44 -5.79
C PHE A 114 6.57 0.12 -6.63
N ARG A 115 5.42 -0.03 -5.98
CA ARG A 115 4.12 -0.15 -6.63
C ARG A 115 3.22 1.00 -6.19
N VAL A 116 2.65 1.71 -7.16
CA VAL A 116 1.74 2.83 -6.94
C VAL A 116 0.30 2.36 -6.79
N PHE A 117 -0.62 3.30 -6.56
CA PHE A 117 -2.04 3.03 -6.31
C PHE A 117 -2.70 2.17 -7.39
N ASN A 118 -2.49 2.50 -8.67
CA ASN A 118 -3.00 1.77 -9.84
C ASN A 118 -2.20 0.50 -10.15
N LYS A 119 -1.45 -0.02 -9.17
CA LYS A 119 -0.76 -1.30 -9.24
C LYS A 119 0.43 -1.36 -10.22
N GLN A 120 0.76 -0.25 -10.88
CA GLN A 120 1.94 -0.11 -11.72
C GLN A 120 3.21 0.04 -10.89
N PHE A 121 4.33 -0.34 -11.48
CA PHE A 121 5.65 -0.25 -10.90
C PHE A 121 6.35 1.02 -11.32
N VAL A 122 7.12 1.57 -10.37
CA VAL A 122 7.95 2.74 -10.62
C VAL A 122 9.18 2.35 -11.43
N GLY A 123 9.49 3.18 -12.42
CA GLY A 123 10.57 3.06 -13.38
C GLY A 123 11.30 4.39 -13.57
N ILE A 124 12.32 4.37 -14.43
CA ILE A 124 12.99 5.56 -14.92
C ILE A 124 12.81 5.62 -16.43
N ASP A 125 12.40 6.78 -16.91
CA ASP A 125 12.32 7.10 -18.33
C ASP A 125 13.13 8.38 -18.60
N GLY A 126 14.32 8.20 -19.16
CA GLY A 126 15.32 9.26 -19.31
C GLY A 126 15.74 9.83 -17.95
N VAL A 127 15.30 11.05 -17.66
CA VAL A 127 15.55 11.76 -16.38
C VAL A 127 14.35 11.73 -15.42
N ASN A 128 13.20 11.23 -15.89
CA ASN A 128 11.96 11.26 -15.14
C ASN A 128 11.77 9.94 -14.38
N VAL A 129 11.14 10.04 -13.21
CA VAL A 129 10.63 8.87 -12.49
C VAL A 129 9.17 8.67 -12.87
N VAL A 130 8.83 7.50 -13.39
CA VAL A 130 7.49 7.20 -13.94
C VAL A 130 6.91 5.96 -13.27
N ALA A 131 5.59 5.76 -13.32
CA ALA A 131 4.95 4.52 -12.88
C ALA A 131 4.05 3.96 -13.97
N VAL A 132 4.64 3.38 -15.00
CA VAL A 132 3.93 2.90 -16.20
C VAL A 132 3.95 1.37 -16.37
N SER A 133 4.85 0.65 -15.70
CA SER A 133 5.03 -0.79 -15.91
C SER A 133 4.03 -1.62 -15.12
N ASP A 134 3.31 -2.53 -15.77
CA ASP A 134 2.45 -3.51 -15.07
C ASP A 134 3.21 -4.79 -14.65
N SER A 135 4.43 -4.97 -15.16
CA SER A 135 5.30 -6.12 -14.91
C SER A 135 6.32 -5.79 -13.84
N SER A 136 6.45 -6.66 -12.83
CA SER A 136 7.54 -6.51 -11.86
C SER A 136 8.89 -6.79 -12.52
N THR A 137 8.98 -7.73 -13.47
CA THR A 137 10.24 -8.15 -14.10
C THR A 137 10.98 -6.99 -14.76
N ASP A 138 10.26 -6.13 -15.45
CA ASP A 138 10.81 -5.03 -16.25
C ASP A 138 10.88 -3.71 -15.47
N SER A 139 10.56 -3.75 -14.17
CA SER A 139 10.58 -2.56 -13.32
C SER A 139 11.95 -2.28 -12.73
N GLU A 140 12.20 -0.97 -12.57
CA GLU A 140 13.42 -0.43 -11.98
C GLU A 140 13.57 -0.84 -10.52
N THR A 141 14.82 -1.03 -10.09
CA THR A 141 15.13 -1.36 -8.70
C THR A 141 15.79 -0.20 -8.00
N PHE A 142 15.39 0.03 -6.76
CA PHE A 142 15.80 1.17 -5.96
C PHE A 142 16.51 0.70 -4.69
N HIS A 143 17.71 1.24 -4.48
CA HIS A 143 18.53 1.00 -3.31
C HIS A 143 18.29 2.11 -2.29
N PHE A 144 17.93 1.70 -1.07
CA PHE A 144 17.66 2.61 0.04
C PHE A 144 18.93 2.84 0.83
N VAL A 145 19.33 4.11 0.91
CA VAL A 145 20.43 4.56 1.74
C VAL A 145 19.84 5.35 2.90
N LYS A 146 19.62 4.67 4.03
CA LYS A 146 19.11 5.29 5.26
C LYS A 146 20.19 6.17 5.89
N GLU A 147 19.80 7.34 6.37
CA GLU A 147 20.68 8.16 7.20
C GLU A 147 20.88 7.47 8.57
N SER A 148 22.09 7.55 9.12
CA SER A 148 22.50 6.76 10.30
C SER A 148 21.63 6.99 11.54
N GLY A 149 21.64 6.03 12.45
CA GLY A 149 20.95 6.11 13.74
C GLY A 149 19.44 5.92 13.58
N ASN A 150 18.66 6.75 14.30
CA ASN A 150 17.20 6.67 14.33
C ASN A 150 16.52 7.60 13.31
N SER A 151 17.26 8.08 12.30
CA SER A 151 16.70 8.97 11.27
C SER A 151 15.67 8.25 10.40
N SER A 152 14.55 8.91 10.10
CA SER A 152 13.57 8.46 9.10
C SER A 152 13.95 8.87 7.68
N LYS A 153 15.07 9.59 7.51
CA LYS A 153 15.52 10.07 6.20
C LYS A 153 16.18 8.95 5.41
N VAL A 154 15.86 8.92 4.13
CA VAL A 154 16.40 7.96 3.17
C VAL A 154 16.76 8.69 1.88
N ARG A 155 17.85 8.30 1.26
CA ARG A 155 18.14 8.61 -0.14
C ARG A 155 17.83 7.38 -0.98
N ILE A 156 17.16 7.60 -2.10
CA ILE A 156 16.74 6.54 -3.02
C ILE A 156 17.68 6.58 -4.21
N LYS A 157 18.39 5.49 -4.44
CA LYS A 157 19.35 5.34 -5.55
C LYS A 157 18.79 4.36 -6.57
N ALA A 158 18.76 4.72 -7.83
CA ALA A 158 18.33 3.83 -8.91
C ALA A 158 19.45 2.86 -9.34
N SER A 159 19.11 1.85 -10.13
CA SER A 159 20.07 0.86 -10.63
C SER A 159 21.12 1.48 -11.56
N ASN A 160 20.79 2.59 -12.20
CA ASN A 160 21.73 3.39 -13.00
C ASN A 160 22.83 4.10 -12.19
N GLY A 161 22.82 3.99 -10.86
CA GLY A 161 23.85 4.54 -10.00
C GLY A 161 23.57 5.96 -9.48
N TYR A 162 22.52 6.63 -9.95
CA TYR A 162 22.17 7.99 -9.55
C TYR A 162 21.11 8.02 -8.45
N PHE A 163 21.12 9.10 -7.67
CA PHE A 163 20.08 9.35 -6.67
C PHE A 163 18.91 10.08 -7.29
N LEU A 164 17.69 9.74 -6.85
CA LEU A 164 16.50 10.54 -7.14
C LEU A 164 16.60 11.88 -6.40
N GLN A 165 16.25 12.98 -7.07
CA GLN A 165 16.34 14.35 -6.56
C GLN A 165 15.08 15.14 -6.86
#